data_AF-A0A849Z9I8-F1
#
_entry.id   AF-A0A849Z9I8-F1
#
_cell.length_a   1.000
_cell.length_b   1.000
_cell.length_c   1.000
_cell.angle_alpha   90.00
_cell.angle_beta   90.00
_cell.angle_gamma   90.00
#
_symmetry.space_group_name_H-M   'P 1'
#
loop_
_entity.id
_entity.type
_entity.pdbx_description
1 polymer ?
#
loop_
_entity_poly.entity_id
_entity_poly.type
_entity_poly.pdbx_seq_one_letter_code
_entity_poly.pdbx_strand_id
1 'polypeptide(L)'
;VASAFCNDDVTLIVDSGPPMGSQFLAPCLQKHMVETWGLNGTLPADCADCRPADGAFAEPYVRYILGKYPESTLGLISTESDETISQFWGFGENNCASLTGAPDPYPAGKYKQGLEDLRDRIIAGQGNFKLFMVPGSEHVLLDNDPTSVVVGGVTLKDWLNKALTGDPTWSNVP
;
A
#
# COMPACT_ATOMS: atom_id res chain seq x y z
N VAL A 1 4.89 -16.34 -0.44
CA VAL A 1 5.36 -16.58 0.94
C VAL A 1 4.37 -17.45 1.70
N ALA A 2 3.16 -16.98 2.01
CA ALA A 2 2.16 -17.78 2.75
C ALA A 2 1.96 -19.20 2.21
N SER A 3 1.83 -19.38 0.90
CA SER A 3 1.70 -20.72 0.29
C SER A 3 2.91 -21.64 0.48
N ALA A 4 4.10 -21.10 0.73
CA ALA A 4 5.32 -21.85 0.99
C ALA A 4 5.49 -22.25 2.47
N PHE A 5 4.76 -21.57 3.38
CA PHE A 5 4.76 -21.79 4.83
C PHE A 5 3.35 -22.17 5.30
N CYS A 6 2.74 -23.17 4.67
CA CYS A 6 1.32 -23.50 4.82
C CYS A 6 0.86 -23.94 6.23
N ASN A 7 1.79 -24.13 7.17
CA ASN A 7 1.50 -24.51 8.56
C ASN A 7 1.74 -23.35 9.55
N ASP A 8 2.16 -22.18 9.07
CA ASP A 8 2.47 -21.03 9.89
C ASP A 8 1.57 -19.84 9.53
N ASP A 9 1.17 -19.09 10.54
CA ASP A 9 0.45 -17.83 10.34
C ASP A 9 1.41 -16.78 9.77
N VAL A 10 1.13 -16.33 8.54
CA VAL A 10 1.93 -15.30 7.87
C VAL A 10 1.19 -13.97 7.90
N THR A 11 1.77 -13.00 8.62
CA THR A 11 1.34 -11.60 8.61
C THR A 11 2.17 -10.81 7.60
N LEU A 12 1.51 -9.99 6.78
CA LEU A 12 2.18 -9.01 5.93
C LEU A 12 2.05 -7.62 6.57
N ILE A 13 3.16 -6.92 6.76
CA ILE A 13 3.17 -5.49 7.07
C ILE A 13 3.94 -4.78 5.96
N VAL A 14 3.31 -3.78 5.35
CA VAL A 14 3.93 -2.90 4.36
C VAL A 14 4.16 -1.55 5.03
N ASP A 15 5.39 -1.05 5.02
CA ASP A 15 5.75 0.27 5.55
C ASP A 15 6.08 1.21 4.39
N SER A 16 5.40 2.36 4.34
CA SER A 16 5.60 3.40 3.34
C SER A 16 5.54 2.92 1.88
N GLY A 17 4.71 1.92 1.59
CA GLY A 17 4.53 1.40 0.22
C GLY A 17 3.06 1.25 -0.18
N PRO A 18 2.20 2.28 0.03
CA PRO A 18 0.77 2.11 -0.12
C PRO A 18 0.38 1.82 -1.57
N PRO A 19 -0.34 0.72 -1.82
CA PRO A 19 -1.05 0.57 -3.07
C PRO A 19 -2.29 1.48 -3.03
N MET A 20 -2.41 2.41 -3.96
CA MET A 20 -3.56 3.32 -4.04
C MET A 20 -4.43 3.00 -5.27
N GLY A 21 -5.65 3.53 -5.27
CA GLY A 21 -6.58 3.38 -6.39
C GLY A 21 -6.05 3.97 -7.69
N SER A 22 -6.58 3.50 -8.82
CA SER A 22 -6.17 3.93 -10.17
C SER A 22 -6.39 5.42 -10.45
N GLN A 23 -7.29 6.08 -9.71
CA GLN A 23 -7.50 7.53 -9.76
C GLN A 23 -6.33 8.34 -9.14
N PHE A 24 -5.53 7.72 -8.28
CA PHE A 24 -4.40 8.35 -7.60
C PHE A 24 -3.08 7.99 -8.28
N LEU A 25 -2.98 6.77 -8.83
CA LEU A 25 -1.76 6.28 -9.48
C LEU A 25 -1.90 6.30 -11.00
N ALA A 26 -1.09 7.10 -11.69
CA ALA A 26 -1.13 7.21 -13.14
C ALA A 26 -0.88 5.86 -13.84
N PRO A 27 -1.80 5.38 -14.71
CA PRO A 27 -1.62 4.12 -15.43
C PRO A 27 -0.34 4.08 -16.27
N CYS A 28 0.05 5.20 -16.87
CA CYS A 28 1.27 5.29 -17.69
C CYS A 28 2.56 4.96 -16.91
N LEU A 29 2.65 5.40 -15.65
CA LEU A 29 3.80 5.09 -14.80
C LEU A 29 3.78 3.63 -14.37
N GLN A 30 2.61 3.12 -13.96
CA GLN A 30 2.47 1.69 -13.61
C GLN A 30 2.79 0.78 -14.80
N LYS A 31 2.35 1.14 -16.01
CA LYS A 31 2.72 0.44 -17.25
C LYS A 31 4.22 0.44 -17.48
N HIS A 32 4.87 1.60 -17.32
CA HIS A 32 6.32 1.72 -17.44
C HIS A 32 7.05 0.83 -16.42
N MET A 33 6.55 0.74 -15.18
CA MET A 33 7.08 -0.18 -14.16
C MET A 33 6.93 -1.65 -14.58
N VAL A 34 5.75 -2.04 -15.08
CA VAL A 34 5.48 -3.41 -15.52
C VAL A 34 6.43 -3.83 -16.64
N GLU A 35 6.63 -2.96 -17.63
CA GLU A 35 7.50 -3.20 -18.78
C GLU A 35 8.98 -3.22 -18.36
N THR A 36 9.40 -2.25 -17.56
CA THR A 36 10.81 -2.08 -17.16
C THR A 36 11.29 -3.20 -16.24
N TRP A 37 10.45 -3.61 -15.29
CA TRP A 37 10.82 -4.64 -14.30
C TRP A 37 10.29 -6.03 -14.64
N GLY A 38 9.66 -6.19 -15.81
CA GLY A 38 9.13 -7.48 -16.25
C GLY A 38 8.03 -8.04 -15.33
N LEU A 39 7.21 -7.17 -14.71
CA LEU A 39 6.26 -7.58 -13.68
C LEU A 39 5.19 -8.57 -14.18
N ASN A 40 4.93 -8.61 -15.49
CA ASN A 40 4.04 -9.62 -16.07
C ASN A 40 4.49 -11.06 -15.75
N GLY A 41 5.79 -11.28 -15.61
CA GLY A 41 6.39 -12.57 -15.25
C GLY A 41 6.45 -12.86 -13.74
N THR A 42 6.19 -11.87 -12.88
CA THR A 42 6.27 -12.02 -11.41
C THR A 42 4.92 -11.87 -10.72
N LEU A 43 3.98 -11.12 -11.31
CA LEU A 43 2.60 -11.03 -10.84
C LEU A 43 1.95 -12.42 -10.84
N PRO A 44 1.07 -12.72 -9.86
CA PRO A 44 0.41 -14.03 -9.76
C PRO A 44 -0.23 -14.45 -11.09
N ALA A 45 0.08 -15.66 -11.54
CA ALA A 45 -0.41 -16.18 -12.82
C ALA A 45 -1.95 -16.34 -12.83
N ASP A 46 -2.53 -16.62 -11.67
CA ASP A 46 -3.97 -16.77 -11.42
C ASP A 46 -4.67 -15.45 -11.09
N CYS A 47 -3.98 -14.30 -11.17
CA CYS A 47 -4.62 -12.99 -11.15
C CYS A 47 -4.81 -12.44 -12.57
N ALA A 48 -5.98 -12.72 -13.16
CA ALA A 48 -6.32 -12.23 -14.50
C ALA A 48 -6.37 -10.69 -14.56
N ASP A 49 -6.96 -10.07 -13.54
CA ASP A 49 -7.16 -8.61 -13.48
C ASP A 49 -5.88 -7.82 -13.16
N CYS A 50 -4.80 -8.49 -12.71
CA CYS A 50 -3.51 -7.85 -12.41
C CYS A 50 -2.74 -7.40 -13.67
N ARG A 51 -3.26 -7.68 -14.87
CA ARG A 51 -2.61 -7.32 -16.14
C ARG A 51 -3.57 -6.49 -17.01
N PRO A 52 -4.10 -5.37 -16.51
CA PRO A 52 -5.01 -4.55 -17.28
C PRO A 52 -4.25 -3.92 -18.47
N ALA A 53 -4.95 -3.71 -19.59
CA ALA A 53 -4.33 -3.23 -20.83
C ALA A 53 -3.71 -1.83 -20.71
N ASP A 54 -4.19 -1.00 -19.78
CA ASP A 54 -3.67 0.33 -19.48
C ASP A 54 -2.47 0.32 -18.51
N GLY A 55 -2.16 -0.83 -17.91
CA GLY A 55 -1.08 -1.03 -16.96
C GLY A 55 -1.38 -0.68 -15.50
N ALA A 56 -2.59 -0.26 -15.15
CA ALA A 56 -2.97 0.13 -13.78
C ALA A 56 -3.16 -1.07 -12.82
N PHE A 57 -2.09 -1.83 -12.56
CA PHE A 57 -2.15 -3.11 -11.86
C PHE A 57 -2.30 -3.04 -10.34
N ALA A 58 -1.97 -1.91 -9.69
CA ALA A 58 -1.84 -1.82 -8.24
C ALA A 58 -3.13 -2.19 -7.48
N GLU A 59 -4.27 -1.55 -7.83
CA GLU A 59 -5.56 -1.86 -7.19
C GLU A 59 -6.03 -3.30 -7.48
N PRO A 60 -6.05 -3.80 -8.73
CA PRO A 60 -6.37 -5.20 -9.01
C PRO A 60 -5.51 -6.18 -8.22
N TYR A 61 -4.21 -5.90 -8.08
CA TYR A 61 -3.28 -6.72 -7.31
C TYR A 61 -3.66 -6.80 -5.83
N VAL A 62 -3.95 -5.67 -5.19
CA VAL A 62 -4.40 -5.66 -3.79
C VAL A 62 -5.69 -6.43 -3.60
N ARG A 63 -6.68 -6.20 -4.47
CA ARG A 63 -7.98 -6.91 -4.40
C ARG A 63 -7.81 -8.41 -4.53
N TYR A 64 -6.92 -8.84 -5.42
CA TYR A 64 -6.58 -10.23 -5.58
C TYR A 64 -5.91 -10.82 -4.33
N ILE A 65 -4.93 -10.12 -3.72
CA ILE A 65 -4.27 -10.59 -2.49
C ILE A 65 -5.26 -10.72 -1.34
N LEU A 66 -6.16 -9.75 -1.17
CA LEU A 66 -7.23 -9.78 -0.17
C LEU A 66 -8.13 -11.00 -0.33
N GLY A 67 -8.58 -11.27 -1.57
CA GLY A 67 -9.44 -12.42 -1.86
C GLY A 67 -8.73 -13.77 -1.77
N LYS A 68 -7.43 -13.82 -2.08
CA LYS A 68 -6.64 -15.05 -2.02
C LYS A 68 -6.27 -15.46 -0.59
N TYR A 69 -6.09 -14.50 0.30
CA TYR A 69 -5.66 -14.72 1.68
C TYR A 69 -6.63 -14.06 2.68
N PRO A 70 -7.91 -14.49 2.72
CA PRO A 70 -8.93 -13.84 3.54
C PRO A 70 -8.68 -13.97 5.05
N GLU A 71 -7.95 -15.02 5.47
CA GLU A 71 -7.61 -15.28 6.87
C GLU A 71 -6.26 -14.66 7.28
N SER A 72 -5.48 -14.12 6.35
CA SER A 72 -4.17 -13.54 6.66
C SER A 72 -4.27 -12.08 7.07
N THR A 73 -3.53 -11.69 8.10
CA THR A 73 -3.37 -10.30 8.55
C THR A 73 -2.51 -9.51 7.57
N LEU A 74 -3.06 -8.40 7.04
CA LEU A 74 -2.41 -7.49 6.08
C LEU A 74 -2.41 -6.06 6.62
N GLY A 75 -1.25 -5.51 6.95
CA GLY A 75 -1.10 -4.17 7.48
C GLY A 75 -0.41 -3.23 6.50
N LEU A 76 -0.85 -1.97 6.49
CA LEU A 76 -0.11 -0.87 5.87
C LEU A 76 0.17 0.20 6.93
N ILE A 77 1.41 0.64 6.98
CA ILE A 77 1.87 1.81 7.73
C ILE A 77 2.26 2.85 6.68
N SER A 78 1.77 4.07 6.81
CA SER A 78 2.17 5.17 5.91
C SER A 78 2.01 6.50 6.62
N THR A 79 2.88 7.45 6.30
CA THR A 79 2.59 8.86 6.57
C THR A 79 1.51 9.38 5.60
N GLU A 80 0.84 10.47 5.96
CA GLU A 80 -0.23 11.08 5.14
C GLU A 80 0.26 11.69 3.82
N SER A 81 1.56 11.95 3.70
CA SER A 81 2.17 12.53 2.50
C SER A 81 3.64 12.16 2.39
N ASP A 82 3.95 10.86 2.40
CA ASP A 82 5.32 10.33 2.29
C ASP A 82 6.10 10.98 1.14
N GLU A 83 7.22 11.63 1.45
CA GLU A 83 8.01 12.41 0.49
C GLU A 83 8.61 11.55 -0.62
N THR A 84 9.14 10.37 -0.28
CA THR A 84 9.79 9.47 -1.23
C THR A 84 8.77 8.89 -2.19
N ILE A 85 7.65 8.42 -1.67
CA ILE A 85 6.60 7.83 -2.49
C ILE A 85 5.85 8.91 -3.28
N SER A 86 5.66 10.10 -2.72
CA SER A 86 5.13 11.25 -3.48
C SER A 86 6.07 11.63 -4.63
N GLN A 87 7.40 11.63 -4.40
CA GLN A 87 8.38 11.85 -5.46
C GLN A 87 8.26 10.79 -6.56
N PHE A 88 8.13 9.51 -6.19
CA PHE A 88 7.99 8.42 -7.15
C PHE A 88 6.69 8.56 -7.97
N TRP A 89 5.55 8.79 -7.34
CA TRP A 89 4.28 8.98 -8.05
C TRP A 89 4.23 10.28 -8.87
N GLY A 90 5.06 11.27 -8.52
CA GLY A 90 5.27 12.48 -9.29
C GLY A 90 5.78 12.24 -10.72
N PHE A 91 6.42 11.11 -11.00
CA PHE A 91 6.78 10.72 -12.39
C PHE A 91 5.56 10.37 -13.25
N GLY A 92 4.42 10.08 -12.63
CA GLY A 92 3.15 9.78 -13.29
C GLY A 92 2.30 11.02 -13.59
N GLU A 93 2.60 12.14 -12.93
CA GLU A 93 1.89 13.41 -13.14
C GLU A 93 2.14 13.95 -14.55
N ASN A 94 1.32 14.92 -14.96
CA ASN A 94 1.37 15.53 -16.29
C ASN A 94 1.42 14.49 -17.44
N ASN A 95 0.62 13.42 -17.31
CA ASN A 95 0.58 12.31 -18.24
C ASN A 95 1.95 11.67 -18.52
N CYS A 96 2.77 11.50 -17.48
CA CYS A 96 4.09 10.87 -17.60
C CYS A 96 5.08 11.62 -18.51
N ALA A 97 4.88 12.93 -18.73
CA ALA A 97 5.77 13.73 -19.58
C ALA A 97 7.22 13.75 -19.06
N SER A 98 7.41 13.55 -17.75
CA SER A 98 8.70 13.68 -17.06
C SER A 98 9.30 12.34 -16.61
N LEU A 99 8.88 11.19 -17.17
CA LEU A 99 9.33 9.85 -16.76
C LEU A 99 10.85 9.66 -16.69
N THR A 100 11.61 10.34 -17.56
CA THR A 100 13.09 10.26 -17.61
C THR A 100 13.78 11.50 -17.06
N GLY A 101 13.02 12.40 -16.42
CA GLY A 101 13.47 13.71 -15.96
C GLY A 101 13.36 13.87 -14.44
N ALA A 102 12.98 15.08 -14.00
CA ALA A 102 12.58 15.31 -12.62
C ALA A 102 11.05 15.08 -12.48
N PRO A 103 10.58 14.45 -11.40
CA PRO A 103 9.14 14.24 -11.20
C PRO A 103 8.42 15.56 -10.97
N ASP A 104 7.19 15.64 -11.46
CA ASP A 104 6.32 16.76 -11.12
C ASP A 104 5.80 16.62 -9.67
N PRO A 105 5.38 17.71 -9.00
CA PRO A 105 4.89 17.62 -7.63
C PRO A 105 3.64 16.75 -7.52
N TYR A 106 3.71 15.71 -6.68
CA TYR A 106 2.53 14.92 -6.30
C TYR A 106 1.87 15.55 -5.06
N PRO A 107 0.63 16.08 -5.14
CA PRO A 107 0.06 16.85 -4.04
C PRO A 107 -0.20 16.00 -2.78
N ALA A 108 0.18 16.51 -1.60
CA ALA A 108 -0.06 15.84 -0.31
C ALA A 108 -1.54 15.48 -0.08
N GLY A 109 -2.46 16.37 -0.46
CA GLY A 109 -3.90 16.08 -0.38
C GLY A 109 -4.34 14.92 -1.27
N LYS A 110 -3.73 14.78 -2.47
CA LYS A 110 -3.97 13.64 -3.37
C LYS A 110 -3.44 12.34 -2.77
N TYR A 111 -2.27 12.38 -2.11
CA TYR A 111 -1.71 11.22 -1.41
C TYR A 111 -2.62 10.75 -0.28
N LYS A 112 -3.01 11.66 0.61
CA LYS A 112 -3.92 11.36 1.73
C LYS A 112 -5.25 10.78 1.25
N GLN A 113 -5.86 11.40 0.24
CA GLN A 113 -7.09 10.89 -0.37
C GLN A 113 -6.90 9.48 -0.95
N GLY A 114 -5.73 9.15 -1.48
CA GLY A 114 -5.41 7.80 -1.96
C GLY A 114 -5.32 6.76 -0.84
N LEU A 115 -4.78 7.14 0.33
CA LEU A 115 -4.81 6.29 1.53
C LEU A 115 -6.23 6.11 2.08
N GLU A 116 -7.01 7.17 2.10
CA GLU A 116 -8.42 7.13 2.54
C GLU A 116 -9.26 6.28 1.59
N ASP A 117 -9.04 6.37 0.28
CA ASP A 117 -9.69 5.53 -0.72
C ASP A 117 -9.31 4.05 -0.61
N LEU A 118 -8.03 3.76 -0.33
CA LEU A 118 -7.59 2.41 0.01
C LEU A 118 -8.41 1.89 1.20
N ARG A 119 -8.48 2.66 2.29
CA ARG A 119 -9.20 2.32 3.53
C ARG A 119 -10.71 2.12 3.32
N ASP A 120 -11.35 3.05 2.61
CA ASP A 120 -12.81 3.21 2.60
C ASP A 120 -13.50 2.57 1.38
N ARG A 121 -12.75 2.22 0.33
CA ARG A 121 -13.30 1.61 -0.90
C ARG A 121 -12.61 0.32 -1.29
N ILE A 122 -11.28 0.27 -1.24
CA ILE A 122 -10.54 -0.91 -1.72
C ILE A 122 -10.60 -2.04 -0.68
N ILE A 123 -10.30 -1.72 0.59
CA ILE A 123 -10.30 -2.68 1.69
C ILE A 123 -11.58 -2.64 2.55
N ALA A 124 -12.57 -1.83 2.17
CA ALA A 124 -13.79 -1.72 2.94
C ALA A 124 -14.49 -3.07 3.12
N GLY A 125 -14.92 -3.35 4.35
CA GLY A 125 -15.50 -4.64 4.72
C GLY A 125 -14.50 -5.79 4.85
N GLN A 126 -13.22 -5.58 4.54
CA GLN A 126 -12.17 -6.58 4.74
C GLN A 126 -11.72 -6.56 6.20
N GLY A 127 -12.07 -7.61 6.93
CA GLY A 127 -11.70 -7.79 8.34
C GLY A 127 -10.19 -7.91 8.54
N ASN A 128 -9.45 -8.33 7.51
CA ASN A 128 -8.06 -8.76 7.60
C ASN A 128 -7.02 -7.73 7.12
N PHE A 129 -7.44 -6.58 6.55
CA PHE A 129 -6.53 -5.49 6.21
C PHE A 129 -6.74 -4.27 7.10
N LYS A 130 -5.66 -3.66 7.64
CA LYS A 130 -5.73 -2.40 8.39
C LYS A 130 -4.65 -1.40 7.99
N LEU A 131 -4.99 -0.11 8.08
CA LEU A 131 -4.10 1.03 7.83
C LEU A 131 -3.77 1.74 9.15
N PHE A 132 -2.48 1.99 9.39
CA PHE A 132 -1.97 2.90 10.42
C PHE A 132 -1.40 4.15 9.73
N MET A 133 -2.15 5.25 9.76
CA MET A 133 -1.84 6.48 9.06
C MET A 133 -1.25 7.51 10.01
N VAL A 134 -0.05 7.99 9.73
CA VAL A 134 0.70 8.90 10.60
C VAL A 134 0.72 10.31 9.99
N PRO A 135 0.36 11.37 10.73
CA PRO A 135 0.53 12.74 10.24
C PRO A 135 1.98 13.04 9.91
N GLY A 136 2.23 13.67 8.76
CA GLY A 136 3.58 14.05 8.31
C GLY A 136 3.93 13.49 6.95
N SER A 137 5.23 13.54 6.62
CA SER A 137 5.78 13.20 5.30
C SER A 137 7.00 12.28 5.35
N GLU A 138 7.37 11.81 6.53
CA GLU A 138 8.51 10.92 6.72
C GLU A 138 8.36 9.62 5.90
N HIS A 139 9.50 9.11 5.44
CA HIS A 139 9.59 7.85 4.72
C HIS A 139 10.22 6.78 5.60
N VAL A 140 9.52 5.64 5.65
CA VAL A 140 9.65 4.49 6.55
C VAL A 140 9.52 4.83 8.02
N LEU A 141 8.55 4.21 8.68
CA LEU A 141 8.24 4.44 10.10
C LEU A 141 8.81 3.34 10.99
N LEU A 142 9.19 2.20 10.43
CA LEU A 142 9.83 1.09 11.16
C LEU A 142 11.33 1.30 11.42
N ASP A 143 11.95 2.32 10.82
CA ASP A 143 13.30 2.77 11.19
C ASP A 143 13.30 3.53 12.53
N ASN A 144 12.14 4.02 12.96
CA ASN A 144 11.93 4.59 14.28
C ASN A 144 11.66 3.51 15.32
N ASP A 145 11.85 3.85 16.60
CA ASP A 145 11.35 3.01 17.70
C ASP A 145 9.81 2.93 17.60
N PRO A 146 9.19 1.75 17.42
CA PRO A 146 7.73 1.65 17.28
C PRO A 146 6.95 2.11 18.53
N THR A 147 7.63 2.32 19.66
CA THR A 147 7.02 2.92 20.86
C THR A 147 6.93 4.45 20.81
N SER A 148 7.71 5.11 19.94
CA SER A 148 7.71 6.57 19.80
C SER A 148 6.70 7.07 18.75
N VAL A 149 6.30 6.22 17.81
CA VAL A 149 5.28 6.54 16.80
C VAL A 149 3.89 6.33 17.41
N VAL A 150 3.15 7.43 17.60
CA VAL A 150 1.85 7.44 18.28
C VAL A 150 0.82 8.23 17.50
N VAL A 151 -0.33 7.61 17.22
CA VAL A 151 -1.47 8.26 16.55
C VAL A 151 -2.74 8.00 17.37
N GLY A 152 -3.47 9.05 17.73
CA GLY A 152 -4.70 8.92 18.51
C GLY A 152 -4.55 8.18 19.85
N GLY A 153 -3.34 8.19 20.44
CA GLY A 153 -3.02 7.45 21.67
C GLY A 153 -2.70 5.96 21.47
N VAL A 154 -2.66 5.47 20.22
CA VAL A 154 -2.23 4.11 19.88
C VAL A 154 -0.77 4.16 19.42
N THR A 155 0.10 3.37 20.05
CA THR A 155 1.50 3.24 19.60
C THR A 155 1.58 2.29 18.39
N LEU A 156 2.54 2.50 17.50
CA LEU A 156 2.80 1.58 16.38
C LEU A 156 3.13 0.18 16.89
N LYS A 157 3.90 0.07 17.99
CA LYS A 157 4.17 -1.21 18.66
C LYS A 157 2.88 -1.95 19.03
N ASP A 158 1.93 -1.28 19.69
CA ASP A 158 0.70 -1.93 20.13
C ASP A 158 -0.16 -2.36 18.94
N TRP A 159 -0.21 -1.53 17.89
CA TRP A 159 -0.90 -1.87 16.65
C TRP A 159 -0.27 -3.08 15.94
N LEU A 160 1.06 -3.14 15.85
CA LEU A 160 1.79 -4.28 15.30
C LEU A 160 1.60 -5.55 16.11
N ASN A 161 1.65 -5.47 17.44
CA ASN A 161 1.42 -6.62 18.31
C ASN A 161 0.02 -7.20 18.08
N LYS A 162 -1.00 -6.35 17.98
CA LYS A 162 -2.37 -6.80 17.66
C LYS A 162 -2.46 -7.50 16.31
N ALA A 163 -1.76 -6.99 15.29
CA ALA A 163 -1.67 -7.63 13.99
C ALA A 163 -1.07 -9.04 14.09
N LEU A 164 0.07 -9.15 14.78
CA LEU A 164 0.84 -10.40 14.93
C LEU A 164 0.12 -11.45 15.78
N THR A 165 -0.69 -11.04 16.76
CA THR A 165 -1.46 -11.97 17.62
C THR A 165 -2.87 -12.26 17.10
N GLY A 166 -3.26 -11.71 15.95
CA GLY A 166 -4.62 -11.85 15.43
C GLY A 166 -5.68 -11.27 16.38
N ASP A 167 -5.37 -10.18 17.07
CA ASP A 167 -6.28 -9.57 18.05
C ASP A 167 -7.54 -9.03 17.33
N PRO A 168 -8.76 -9.45 17.73
CA PRO A 168 -9.99 -9.02 17.08
C PRO A 168 -10.30 -7.52 17.24
N THR A 169 -9.58 -6.82 18.11
CA THR A 169 -9.66 -5.37 18.30
C THR A 169 -8.68 -4.59 17.41
N TRP A 170 -7.95 -5.26 16.53
CA TRP A 170 -7.07 -4.63 15.57
C TRP A 170 -7.88 -3.81 14.54
N SER A 171 -7.64 -2.50 14.49
CA SER A 171 -8.44 -1.55 13.72
C SER A 171 -7.57 -0.60 12.89
N ASN A 172 -8.20 0.09 11.95
CA ASN A 172 -7.57 1.22 11.27
C ASN A 172 -7.27 2.30 12.33
N VAL A 173 -6.14 2.98 12.17
CA VAL A 173 -5.75 4.15 12.95
C VAL A 173 -5.57 5.29 11.94
N PRO A 174 -6.60 6.16 11.78
CA PRO A 174 -6.60 7.23 10.79
C PRO A 174 -5.85 8.48 11.26
#